data_AF-A0A248KJ14-F1
#
_entry.id   AF-A0A248KJ14-F1
#
_cell.length_a   1.000
_cell.length_b   1.000
_cell.length_c   1.000
_cell.angle_alpha   90.00
_cell.angle_beta   90.00
_cell.angle_gamma   90.00
#
_symmetry.space_group_name_H-M   'P 1'
#
loop_
_entity.id
_entity.type
_entity.pdbx_description
1 polymer ?
#
loop_
_entity_poly.entity_id
_entity_poly.type
_entity_poly.pdbx_seq_one_letter_code
_entity_poly.pdbx_strand_id
1 'polypeptide(L)'
;MNKLHVFDAALALWGYDRQVLTTAEECNELAAVCTRFVNHKANGNRIAEEAADVEIMIEQLRHNGMNDMIDHHKTRKLARLSQRVGVECPAVSPSCPSVSSLLEEALEQLEMAQALYLDKATSKRLAAARTRSCIAALMQAAQGMVREQQQAESRQGERA
;
A
#
# COMPACT_ATOMS: atom_id res chain seq x y z
N MET A 1 9.94 -10.36 19.68
CA MET A 1 8.55 -9.85 19.83
C MET A 1 7.79 -10.19 18.55
N ASN A 2 6.54 -10.67 18.61
CA ASN A 2 5.73 -10.88 17.41
C ASN A 2 5.12 -9.54 16.97
N LYS A 3 5.66 -8.94 15.90
CA LYS A 3 5.23 -7.61 15.43
C LYS A 3 3.77 -7.56 14.98
N LEU A 4 3.25 -8.64 14.40
CA LEU A 4 1.86 -8.69 13.91
C LEU A 4 0.86 -8.57 15.06
N HIS A 5 1.11 -9.27 16.17
CA HIS A 5 0.29 -9.14 17.37
C HIS A 5 0.29 -7.73 17.95
N VAL A 6 1.42 -7.01 17.86
CA VAL A 6 1.51 -5.62 18.31
C VAL A 6 0.73 -4.69 17.38
N PHE A 7 0.78 -4.92 16.07
CA PHE A 7 -0.02 -4.15 15.11
C PHE A 7 -1.52 -4.38 15.28
N ASP A 8 -1.94 -5.63 15.52
CA ASP A 8 -3.33 -5.95 15.83
C ASP A 8 -3.79 -5.28 17.12
N ALA A 9 -2.95 -5.28 18.16
CA ALA A 9 -3.24 -4.59 19.43
C ALA A 9 -3.32 -3.07 19.27
N ALA A 10 -2.41 -2.48 18.48
CA ALA A 10 -2.41 -1.05 18.16
C ALA A 10 -3.68 -0.64 17.39
N LEU A 11 -4.05 -1.40 16.37
CA LEU A 11 -5.29 -1.19 15.63
C LEU A 11 -6.51 -1.34 16.56
N ALA A 12 -6.44 -2.29 17.49
CA ALA A 12 -7.50 -2.52 18.45
C ALA A 12 -7.69 -1.38 19.44
N LEU A 13 -6.61 -0.73 19.84
CA LEU A 13 -6.62 0.34 20.83
C LEU A 13 -6.98 1.70 20.21
N TRP A 14 -6.43 2.01 19.05
CA TRP A 14 -6.50 3.37 18.47
C TRP A 14 -7.33 3.48 17.19
N GLY A 15 -7.52 2.37 16.46
CA GLY A 15 -8.25 2.36 15.20
C GLY A 15 -7.45 2.85 14.00
N TYR A 16 -8.00 2.58 12.81
CA TYR A 16 -7.32 2.82 11.52
C TYR A 16 -7.08 4.32 11.25
N ASP A 17 -8.10 5.17 11.45
CA ASP A 17 -7.98 6.61 11.17
C ASP A 17 -6.88 7.25 12.02
N ARG A 18 -6.75 6.83 13.28
CA ARG A 18 -5.67 7.30 14.16
C ARG A 18 -4.29 6.84 13.66
N GLN A 19 -4.15 5.61 13.17
CA GLN A 19 -2.90 5.12 12.59
C GLN A 19 -2.51 5.89 11.31
N VAL A 20 -3.50 6.27 10.48
CA VAL A 20 -3.24 7.13 9.31
C VAL A 20 -2.76 8.51 9.73
N LEU A 21 -3.40 9.12 10.75
CA LEU A 21 -2.96 10.41 11.30
C LEU A 21 -1.54 10.32 11.89
N THR A 22 -1.25 9.30 12.69
CA THR A 22 0.09 9.10 13.27
C THR A 22 1.14 8.85 12.20
N THR A 23 0.81 8.16 11.10
CA THR A 23 1.74 8.04 9.96
C THR A 23 2.14 9.41 9.41
N ALA A 24 1.19 10.36 9.35
CA ALA A 24 1.48 11.73 8.91
C ALA A 24 2.30 12.52 9.94
N GLU A 25 2.06 12.30 11.24
CA GLU A 25 2.86 12.85 12.35
C GLU A 25 4.33 12.39 12.21
N GLU A 26 4.60 11.09 12.16
CA GLU A 26 5.96 10.54 12.02
C GLU A 26 6.67 11.04 10.75
N CYS A 27 5.93 11.17 9.63
CA CYS A 27 6.50 11.72 8.40
C CYS A 27 6.94 13.19 8.56
N ASN A 28 6.19 13.99 9.34
CA ASN A 28 6.54 15.38 9.62
C ASN A 28 7.74 15.47 10.57
N GLU A 29 7.85 14.57 11.56
CA GLU A 29 9.00 14.50 12.46
C GLU A 29 10.27 14.11 11.70
N LEU A 30 10.21 13.08 10.84
CA LEU A 30 11.30 12.72 9.93
C LEU A 30 11.71 13.89 9.03
N ALA A 31 10.74 14.59 8.43
CA ALA A 31 11.03 15.76 7.58
C ALA A 31 11.72 16.89 8.36
N ALA A 32 11.28 17.17 9.59
CA ALA A 32 11.87 18.18 10.47
C ALA A 32 13.32 17.82 10.84
N VAL A 33 13.58 16.57 11.19
CA VAL A 33 14.91 16.09 11.55
C VAL A 33 15.86 16.06 10.35
N CYS A 34 15.38 15.65 9.16
CA CYS A 34 16.17 15.76 7.93
C CYS A 34 16.60 17.20 7.65
N THR A 35 15.67 18.15 7.80
CA THR A 35 15.95 19.59 7.65
C THR A 35 16.98 20.08 8.69
N ARG A 36 16.88 19.63 9.94
CA ARG A 36 17.87 19.98 10.98
C ARG A 36 19.23 19.36 10.68
N PHE A 37 19.29 18.12 10.22
CA PHE A 37 20.53 17.42 9.90
C PHE A 37 21.32 18.11 8.79
N VAL A 38 20.67 18.47 7.68
CA VAL A 38 21.34 19.19 6.57
C VAL A 38 21.80 20.59 6.96
N ASN A 39 21.19 21.19 7.99
CA ASN A 39 21.62 22.46 8.58
C ASN A 39 22.61 22.29 9.75
N HIS A 40 23.16 21.09 9.96
CA HIS A 40 24.08 20.75 11.05
C HIS A 40 23.51 20.97 12.47
N LYS A 41 22.19 20.90 12.62
CA LYS A 41 21.42 21.06 13.87
C LYS A 41 20.89 19.73 14.43
N ALA A 42 21.20 18.61 13.79
CA ALA A 42 20.90 17.26 14.25
C ALA A 42 22.00 16.30 13.76
N ASN A 43 22.06 15.09 14.34
CA ASN A 43 22.97 14.03 13.90
C ASN A 43 22.20 12.92 13.16
N GLY A 44 22.94 12.01 12.52
CA GLY A 44 22.34 10.92 11.76
C GLY A 44 21.52 9.93 12.60
N ASN A 45 21.80 9.82 13.91
CA ASN A 45 21.03 8.94 14.80
C ASN A 45 19.56 9.40 14.91
N ARG A 46 19.33 10.72 14.95
CA ARG A 46 17.97 11.26 14.93
C ARG A 46 17.24 10.93 13.63
N ILE A 47 17.91 10.94 12.47
CA ILE A 47 17.27 10.52 11.22
C ILE A 47 16.87 9.05 11.30
N ALA A 48 17.75 8.19 11.82
CA ALA A 48 17.49 6.76 11.92
C ALA A 48 16.30 6.45 12.86
N GLU A 49 16.18 7.19 13.97
CA GLU A 49 15.06 7.12 14.91
C GLU A 49 13.73 7.42 14.21
N GLU A 50 13.58 8.62 13.64
CA GLU A 50 12.32 9.01 12.98
C GLU A 50 12.02 8.15 11.73
N ALA A 51 13.05 7.67 11.03
CA ALA A 51 12.87 6.77 9.90
C ALA A 51 12.33 5.41 10.34
N ALA A 52 12.77 4.91 11.50
CA ALA A 52 12.24 3.67 12.07
C ALA A 52 10.77 3.83 12.46
N ASP A 53 10.37 4.98 13.01
CA ASP A 53 8.98 5.26 13.36
C ASP A 53 8.08 5.30 12.10
N VAL A 54 8.53 5.98 11.04
CA VAL A 54 7.84 5.95 9.73
C VAL A 54 7.76 4.53 9.16
N GLU A 55 8.83 3.74 9.23
CA GLU A 55 8.83 2.35 8.76
C GLU A 55 7.80 1.50 9.51
N ILE A 56 7.73 1.60 10.84
CA ILE A 56 6.75 0.91 11.68
C ILE A 56 5.33 1.30 11.27
N MET A 57 5.07 2.59 11.04
CA MET A 57 3.75 3.06 10.64
C MET A 57 3.37 2.57 9.23
N ILE A 58 4.32 2.52 8.28
CA ILE A 58 4.09 1.91 6.96
C ILE A 58 3.81 0.41 7.08
N GLU A 59 4.50 -0.31 7.95
CA GLU A 59 4.23 -1.73 8.20
C GLU A 59 2.81 -1.94 8.75
N GLN A 60 2.34 -1.09 9.66
CA GLN A 60 0.95 -1.13 10.15
C GLN A 60 -0.06 -0.87 9.02
N LEU A 61 0.18 0.11 8.14
CA LEU A 61 -0.69 0.35 6.99
C LEU A 61 -0.75 -0.86 6.04
N ARG A 62 0.39 -1.51 5.80
CA ARG A 62 0.45 -2.76 4.99
C ARG A 62 -0.39 -3.86 5.63
N HIS A 63 -0.19 -4.10 6.93
CA HIS A 63 -0.94 -5.08 7.72
C HIS A 63 -2.46 -4.82 7.68
N ASN A 64 -2.85 -3.54 7.58
CA ASN A 64 -4.25 -3.12 7.50
C ASN A 64 -4.89 -3.22 6.10
N GLY A 65 -4.24 -3.87 5.14
CA GLY A 65 -4.78 -4.15 3.80
C GLY A 65 -4.26 -3.23 2.69
N MET A 66 -3.21 -2.43 2.94
CA MET A 66 -2.60 -1.59 1.90
C MET A 66 -1.38 -2.25 1.22
N ASN A 67 -1.02 -3.49 1.58
CA ASN A 67 0.22 -4.12 1.12
C ASN A 67 0.39 -4.09 -0.40
N ASP A 68 -0.58 -4.64 -1.13
CA ASP A 68 -0.47 -4.81 -2.59
C ASP A 68 -0.57 -3.48 -3.34
N MET A 69 -1.34 -2.53 -2.79
CA MET A 69 -1.39 -1.17 -3.32
C MET A 69 -0.03 -0.49 -3.20
N ILE A 70 0.61 -0.59 -2.03
CA ILE A 70 1.92 0.01 -1.79
C ILE A 70 2.96 -0.65 -2.70
N ASP A 71 2.94 -1.97 -2.86
CA ASP A 71 3.89 -2.68 -3.72
C ASP A 71 3.70 -2.32 -5.20
N HIS A 72 2.47 -2.23 -5.68
CA HIS A 72 2.19 -1.72 -7.03
C HIS A 72 2.76 -0.31 -7.24
N HIS A 73 2.53 0.59 -6.27
CA HIS A 73 3.07 1.94 -6.33
C HIS A 73 4.61 1.98 -6.25
N LYS A 74 5.23 1.14 -5.42
CA LYS A 74 6.69 1.01 -5.30
C LYS A 74 7.31 0.52 -6.61
N THR A 75 6.81 -0.56 -7.20
CA THR A 75 7.29 -1.10 -8.48
C THR A 75 7.25 -0.04 -9.57
N ARG A 76 6.13 0.67 -9.73
CA ARG A 76 6.01 1.76 -10.72
C ARG A 76 6.95 2.92 -10.46
N LYS A 77 7.16 3.31 -9.19
CA LYS A 77 8.07 4.40 -8.83
C LYS A 77 9.53 4.02 -9.04
N LEU A 78 9.93 2.79 -8.70
CA LEU A 78 11.27 2.27 -8.91
C LEU A 78 11.61 2.14 -10.39
N ALA A 79 10.69 1.63 -11.22
CA ALA A 79 10.90 1.57 -12.68
C ALA A 79 11.12 2.96 -13.29
N ARG A 80 10.38 3.98 -12.83
CA ARG A 80 10.61 5.37 -13.26
C ARG A 80 11.94 5.93 -12.74
N LEU A 81 12.35 5.56 -11.53
CA LEU A 81 13.63 5.99 -10.98
C LEU A 81 14.78 5.35 -11.75
N SER A 82 14.72 4.04 -12.06
CA SER A 82 15.76 3.32 -12.79
C SER A 82 16.00 3.93 -14.18
N GLN A 83 14.93 4.30 -14.89
CA GLN A 83 15.02 5.05 -16.15
C GLN A 83 15.73 6.40 -15.98
N ARG A 84 15.44 7.15 -14.92
CA ARG A 84 16.06 8.46 -14.66
C ARG A 84 17.54 8.35 -14.30
N VAL A 85 17.95 7.28 -13.63
CA VAL A 85 19.35 7.07 -13.21
C VAL A 85 20.16 6.21 -14.21
N GLY A 86 19.56 5.80 -15.33
CA GLY A 86 20.24 5.01 -16.37
C GLY A 86 20.58 3.58 -15.94
N VAL A 87 19.88 3.03 -14.94
CA VAL A 87 20.07 1.65 -14.50
C VAL A 87 19.04 0.77 -15.20
N GLU A 88 19.53 -0.22 -15.96
CA GLU A 88 18.68 -1.30 -16.46
C GLU A 88 18.15 -2.09 -15.27
N CYS A 89 16.88 -1.90 -14.96
CA CYS A 89 16.18 -2.83 -14.09
C CYS A 89 15.78 -4.00 -15.00
N PRO A 90 16.09 -5.27 -14.64
CA PRO A 90 15.47 -6.38 -15.34
C PRO A 90 13.98 -6.10 -15.33
N ALA A 91 13.31 -6.33 -16.46
CA ALA A 91 11.87 -6.32 -16.50
C ALA A 91 11.43 -7.37 -15.47
N VAL A 92 11.14 -6.94 -14.24
CA VAL A 92 10.29 -7.68 -13.35
C VAL A 92 9.03 -7.71 -14.16
N SER A 93 8.78 -8.82 -14.86
CA SER A 93 7.47 -9.09 -15.42
C SER A 93 6.56 -8.83 -14.25
N PRO A 94 5.81 -7.71 -14.24
CA PRO A 94 4.74 -7.65 -13.31
C PRO A 94 3.91 -8.82 -13.82
N SER A 95 3.81 -9.90 -13.07
CA SER A 95 2.58 -10.67 -13.14
C SER A 95 1.53 -9.69 -12.65
N CYS A 96 1.19 -8.72 -13.50
CA CYS A 96 0.12 -7.79 -13.28
C CYS A 96 -1.04 -8.75 -13.34
N PRO A 97 -1.68 -9.03 -12.18
CA PRO A 97 -2.79 -9.95 -12.18
C PRO A 97 -3.77 -9.46 -13.24
N SER A 98 -4.25 -10.39 -14.06
CA SER A 98 -5.21 -10.06 -15.10
C SER A 98 -6.43 -9.42 -14.44
N VAL A 99 -7.16 -8.59 -15.18
CA VAL A 99 -8.41 -8.02 -14.67
C VAL A 99 -9.33 -9.12 -14.14
N SER A 100 -9.40 -10.29 -14.79
CA SER A 100 -10.15 -11.45 -14.31
C SER A 100 -9.69 -11.90 -12.91
N SER A 101 -8.39 -12.14 -12.73
CA SER A 101 -7.87 -12.59 -11.43
C SER A 101 -8.06 -11.54 -10.32
N LEU A 102 -8.01 -10.24 -10.64
CA LEU A 102 -8.28 -9.17 -9.69
C LEU A 102 -9.75 -9.13 -9.28
N LEU A 103 -10.66 -9.40 -10.22
CA LEU A 103 -12.09 -9.50 -9.93
C LEU A 103 -12.42 -10.76 -9.11
N GLU A 104 -11.77 -11.89 -9.40
CA GLU A 104 -11.88 -13.13 -8.61
C GLU A 104 -11.40 -12.91 -7.16
N GLU A 105 -10.23 -12.30 -6.98
CA GLU A 105 -9.72 -11.91 -5.66
C GLU A 105 -10.68 -10.96 -4.94
N ALA A 106 -11.22 -9.95 -5.65
CA ALA A 106 -12.19 -9.02 -5.06
C ALA A 106 -13.46 -9.73 -4.58
N LEU A 107 -13.95 -10.73 -5.33
CA LEU A 107 -15.09 -11.55 -4.93
C LEU A 107 -14.78 -12.38 -3.68
N GLU A 108 -13.63 -13.05 -3.65
CA GLU A 108 -13.19 -13.84 -2.49
C GLU A 108 -13.09 -12.96 -1.24
N GLN A 109 -12.41 -11.81 -1.34
CA GLN A 109 -12.28 -10.88 -0.21
C GLN A 109 -13.63 -10.32 0.24
N LEU A 110 -14.57 -10.08 -0.68
CA LEU A 110 -15.91 -9.60 -0.33
C LEU A 110 -16.74 -10.68 0.39
N GLU A 111 -16.68 -11.93 -0.09
CA GLU A 111 -17.36 -13.06 0.54
C GLU A 111 -16.83 -13.30 1.96
N MET A 112 -15.50 -13.31 2.13
CA MET A 112 -14.87 -13.41 3.44
C MET A 112 -15.27 -12.25 4.36
N ALA A 113 -15.31 -11.01 3.84
CA ALA A 113 -15.73 -9.85 4.61
C ALA A 113 -17.18 -9.99 5.09
N GLN A 114 -18.09 -10.46 4.24
CA GLN A 114 -19.49 -10.67 4.58
C GLN A 114 -19.64 -11.74 5.65
N ALA A 115 -18.96 -12.88 5.49
CA ALA A 115 -18.98 -13.97 6.47
C ALA A 115 -18.50 -13.49 7.86
N LEU A 116 -17.36 -12.79 7.92
CA LEU A 116 -16.78 -12.25 9.15
C LEU A 116 -17.63 -11.13 9.78
N TYR A 117 -18.43 -10.42 8.99
CA TYR A 117 -19.30 -9.37 9.51
C TYR A 117 -20.59 -9.92 10.13
N LEU A 118 -21.13 -11.01 9.55
CA LEU A 118 -22.36 -11.65 10.01
C LEU A 118 -22.14 -12.55 11.24
N ASP A 119 -20.95 -13.15 11.35
CA ASP A 119 -20.60 -13.94 12.52
C ASP A 119 -20.38 -13.04 13.76
N LYS A 120 -21.24 -13.24 14.77
CA LYS A 120 -21.21 -12.48 16.03
C LYS A 120 -19.99 -12.81 16.90
N ALA A 121 -19.33 -13.94 16.65
CA ALA A 121 -18.15 -14.38 17.39
C ALA A 121 -16.85 -13.78 16.84
N THR A 122 -16.84 -13.25 15.61
CA THR A 122 -15.66 -12.66 14.99
C THR A 122 -15.61 -11.15 15.11
N SER A 123 -14.39 -10.61 15.10
CA SER A 123 -14.15 -9.18 15.19
C SER A 123 -14.51 -8.50 13.88
N LYS A 124 -15.37 -7.46 13.94
CA LYS A 124 -15.68 -6.59 12.80
C LYS A 124 -14.45 -5.93 12.17
N ARG A 125 -13.31 -5.88 12.90
CA ARG A 125 -12.04 -5.40 12.35
C ARG A 125 -11.48 -6.31 11.26
N LEU A 126 -11.69 -7.63 11.40
CA LEU A 126 -11.28 -8.61 10.38
C LEU A 126 -12.13 -8.44 9.11
N ALA A 127 -13.45 -8.27 9.28
CA ALA A 127 -14.34 -7.95 8.16
C ALA A 127 -13.90 -6.66 7.45
N ALA A 128 -13.60 -5.60 8.21
CA ALA A 128 -13.14 -4.33 7.65
C ALA A 128 -11.79 -4.45 6.92
N ALA A 129 -10.86 -5.28 7.42
CA ALA A 129 -9.60 -5.55 6.73
C ALA A 129 -9.84 -6.23 5.37
N ARG A 130 -10.70 -7.26 5.32
CA ARG A 130 -11.10 -7.93 4.08
C ARG A 130 -11.81 -6.97 3.12
N THR A 131 -12.68 -6.10 3.62
CA THR A 131 -13.32 -5.06 2.79
C THR A 131 -12.29 -4.12 2.17
N ARG A 132 -11.26 -3.69 2.91
CA ARG A 132 -10.19 -2.85 2.35
C ARG A 132 -9.38 -3.58 1.28
N SER A 133 -9.06 -4.86 1.48
CA SER A 133 -8.40 -5.68 0.46
C SER A 133 -9.27 -5.83 -0.80
N CYS A 134 -10.58 -6.04 -0.65
CA CYS A 134 -11.53 -6.05 -1.77
C CYS A 134 -11.51 -4.72 -2.54
N ILE A 135 -11.59 -3.58 -1.85
CA ILE A 135 -11.52 -2.25 -2.47
C ILE A 135 -10.19 -2.09 -3.22
N ALA A 136 -9.07 -2.52 -2.63
CA ALA A 136 -7.76 -2.46 -3.27
C ALA A 136 -7.74 -3.25 -4.61
N ALA A 137 -8.26 -4.47 -4.61
CA ALA A 137 -8.36 -5.31 -5.80
C ALA A 137 -9.26 -4.67 -6.87
N LEU A 138 -10.43 -4.15 -6.49
CA LEU A 138 -11.35 -3.45 -7.40
C LEU A 138 -10.70 -2.19 -8.01
N MET A 139 -9.98 -1.40 -7.21
CA MET A 139 -9.26 -0.23 -7.71
C MET A 139 -8.18 -0.61 -8.73
N GLN A 140 -7.46 -1.72 -8.50
CA GLN A 140 -6.48 -2.22 -9.46
C GLN A 140 -7.15 -2.75 -10.73
N ALA A 141 -8.26 -3.49 -10.61
CA ALA A 141 -9.02 -4.01 -11.76
C ALA A 141 -9.51 -2.87 -12.66
N ALA A 142 -10.10 -1.83 -12.06
CA ALA A 142 -10.58 -0.66 -12.79
C ALA A 142 -9.43 0.06 -13.54
N GLN A 143 -8.25 0.20 -12.93
CA GLN A 143 -7.08 0.75 -13.62
C GLN A 143 -6.60 -0.14 -14.76
N GLY A 144 -6.66 -1.47 -14.59
CA GLY A 144 -6.35 -2.44 -15.64
C GLY A 144 -7.26 -2.27 -16.85
N MET A 145 -8.58 -2.24 -16.63
CA MET A 145 -9.60 -2.05 -17.68
C MET A 145 -9.36 -0.78 -18.50
N VAL A 146 -9.08 0.36 -17.84
CA VAL A 146 -8.79 1.63 -18.54
C VAL A 146 -7.51 1.53 -19.38
N ARG A 147 -6.45 0.89 -18.87
CA ARG A 147 -5.20 0.70 -19.64
C ARG A 147 -5.41 -0.20 -20.84
N GLU A 148 -6.13 -1.30 -20.69
CA GLU A 148 -6.46 -2.22 -21.78
C GLU A 148 -7.22 -1.49 -22.90
N GLN A 149 -8.22 -0.67 -22.53
CA GLN A 149 -9.00 0.12 -23.47
C GLN A 149 -8.13 1.17 -24.21
N GLN A 150 -7.30 1.93 -23.49
CA GLN A 150 -6.40 2.93 -24.10
C GLN A 150 -5.41 2.30 -25.09
N GLN A 151 -4.90 1.10 -24.80
CA GLN A 151 -4.03 0.36 -25.70
C GLN A 151 -4.75 -0.16 -26.94
N ALA A 152 -6.03 -0.55 -26.81
CA ALA A 152 -6.85 -0.96 -27.94
C ALA A 152 -7.13 0.22 -28.87
N GLU A 153 -7.48 1.38 -28.33
CA GLU A 153 -7.73 2.63 -29.08
C GLU A 153 -6.47 3.13 -29.80
N SER A 154 -5.31 3.12 -29.13
CA SER A 154 -4.04 3.53 -29.75
C SER A 154 -3.67 2.64 -30.94
N ARG A 155 -3.85 1.32 -30.81
CA ARG A 155 -3.62 0.35 -31.90
C ARG A 155 -4.60 0.48 -33.07
N GLN A 156 -5.80 1.01 -32.83
CA GLN A 156 -6.77 1.29 -33.89
C GLN A 156 -6.47 2.61 -34.60
N GLY A 157 -6.01 3.64 -33.86
CA GLY A 157 -5.58 4.92 -34.43
C GLY A 157 -4.32 4.82 -35.29
N GLU A 158 -3.42 3.87 -35.00
CA GLU A 158 -2.25 3.57 -35.85
C GLU A 158 -2.60 2.79 -37.14
N ARG A 159 -3.81 2.24 -37.24
CA ARG A 159 -4.29 1.46 -38.40
C ARG A 159 -5.22 2.25 -39.34
N ALA A 160 -5.52 3.51 -39.03
CA ALA A 160 -6.32 4.44 -39.83
C ALA A 160 -5.42 5.45 -40.54
#